data_AF-A0A2V6LM23-F1
#
_entry.id   AF-A0A2V6LM23-F1
#
_cell.length_a   1.000
_cell.length_b   1.000
_cell.length_c   1.000
_cell.angle_alpha   90.00
_cell.angle_beta   90.00
_cell.angle_gamma   90.00
#
_symmetry.space_group_name_H-M   'P 1'
#
loop_
_entity.id
_entity.type
_entity.pdbx_description
1 polymer ?
#
loop_
_entity_poly.entity_id
_entity_poly.type
_entity_poly.pdbx_seq_one_letter_code
_entity_poly.pdbx_strand_id
1 'polypeptide(L)'
;MSDPRNVAHAKKVTQEKHHHQVKGKPGKEKRSRGAVQNQPVETVPAPASAETVKAEQKPGDLEKSLAVLSKLKDLEFHSRANIETLAELSLTIEEELKQREFSEAIDALYSAQETFHSKIAAFIETYQKKCESLS
;
A
#
# COMPACT_ATOMS: atom_id res chain seq x y z
N MET A 1 5.00 -11.75 -52.95
CA MET A 1 4.15 -10.64 -52.48
C MET A 1 4.08 -10.72 -50.97
N SER A 2 4.85 -9.89 -50.27
CA SER A 2 5.01 -9.95 -48.81
C SER A 2 3.95 -9.07 -48.12
N ASP A 3 3.34 -9.59 -47.06
CA ASP A 3 2.21 -8.99 -46.33
C ASP A 3 2.62 -7.68 -45.59
N PRO A 4 1.90 -6.56 -45.79
CA PRO A 4 2.21 -5.25 -45.21
C PRO A 4 1.91 -5.11 -43.71
N ARG A 5 1.41 -6.15 -43.02
CA ARG A 5 1.04 -6.07 -41.58
C ARG A 5 2.18 -6.36 -40.61
N ASN A 6 3.40 -6.66 -41.07
CA ASN A 6 4.53 -7.02 -40.21
C ASN A 6 5.63 -5.94 -40.10
N VAL A 7 5.26 -4.65 -40.15
CA VAL A 7 6.24 -3.53 -40.09
C VAL A 7 6.20 -2.77 -38.75
N ALA A 8 5.45 -3.24 -37.76
CA ALA A 8 5.22 -2.49 -36.52
C ALA A 8 6.14 -2.85 -35.32
N HIS A 9 7.07 -3.79 -35.46
CA HIS A 9 7.98 -4.18 -34.36
C HIS A 9 9.45 -3.84 -34.66
N ALA A 10 9.73 -2.57 -34.97
CA ALA A 10 11.10 -2.09 -35.17
C ALA A 10 11.38 -0.74 -34.47
N LYS A 11 10.92 -0.59 -33.22
CA LYS A 11 11.45 0.46 -32.34
C LYS A 11 12.09 -0.17 -31.11
N LYS A 12 13.38 -0.52 -31.28
CA LYS A 12 14.29 -0.82 -30.17
C LYS A 12 14.37 0.43 -29.28
N VAL A 13 13.96 0.30 -28.02
CA VAL A 13 14.27 1.28 -26.98
C VAL A 13 15.72 1.02 -26.55
N THR A 14 16.64 1.87 -26.99
CA THR A 14 18.01 1.89 -26.49
C THR A 14 18.00 2.71 -25.20
N GLN A 15 17.96 2.06 -24.03
CA GLN A 15 18.28 2.72 -22.76
C GLN A 15 19.80 2.87 -22.66
N GLU A 16 20.29 4.09 -22.82
CA GLU A 16 21.68 4.43 -22.57
C GLU A 16 21.89 4.54 -21.05
N LYS A 17 22.44 3.47 -20.45
CA LYS A 17 22.96 3.50 -19.08
C LYS A 17 24.30 4.23 -19.06
N HIS A 18 24.34 5.45 -18.54
CA HIS A 18 25.59 6.05 -18.06
C HIS A 18 25.80 5.73 -16.59
N HIS A 19 26.57 4.67 -16.35
CA HIS A 19 27.21 4.42 -15.07
C HIS A 19 28.51 5.22 -15.05
N HIS A 20 28.58 6.34 -14.32
CA HIS A 20 29.87 6.91 -13.94
C HIS A 20 30.24 6.44 -12.54
N GLN A 21 31.19 5.52 -12.58
CA GLN A 21 31.96 4.96 -11.49
C GLN A 21 32.94 6.04 -10.99
N VAL A 22 32.87 6.42 -9.70
CA VAL A 22 34.05 6.99 -9.02
C VAL A 22 34.32 6.21 -7.74
N LYS A 23 35.51 5.62 -7.75
CA LYS A 23 36.16 4.84 -6.71
C LYS A 23 36.50 5.73 -5.50
N GLY A 24 36.25 5.23 -4.30
CA GLY A 24 36.84 5.73 -3.06
C GLY A 24 36.94 4.59 -2.04
N LYS A 25 38.15 4.12 -1.78
CA LYS A 25 38.51 2.99 -0.90
C LYS A 25 38.66 3.46 0.58
N PRO A 26 38.80 2.53 1.55
CA PRO A 26 38.36 2.69 2.93
C PRO A 26 39.45 3.25 3.87
N GLY A 27 39.02 4.05 4.86
CA GLY A 27 39.86 4.49 5.96
C GLY A 27 39.44 3.84 7.28
N LYS A 28 40.19 2.82 7.70
CA LYS A 28 40.24 2.32 9.08
C LYS A 28 41.16 3.25 9.87
N GLU A 29 40.67 3.88 10.93
CA GLU A 29 41.51 4.27 12.06
C GLU A 29 40.87 3.90 13.40
N LYS A 30 41.75 3.60 14.34
CA LYS A 30 41.62 2.70 15.47
C LYS A 30 41.98 3.50 16.72
N ARG A 31 41.38 3.11 17.85
CA ARG A 31 41.70 3.50 19.25
C ARG A 31 41.10 4.86 19.65
N SER A 32 40.39 4.97 20.78
CA SER A 32 40.96 4.67 22.10
C SER A 32 39.91 4.30 23.16
N ARG A 33 40.37 3.48 24.10
CA ARG A 33 39.73 3.04 25.34
C ARG A 33 39.50 4.21 26.30
N GLY A 34 38.41 4.12 27.07
CA GLY A 34 38.17 4.85 28.31
C GLY A 34 36.77 4.51 28.81
N ALA A 35 36.61 3.38 29.52
CA ALA A 35 36.56 3.31 30.97
C ALA A 35 35.18 3.70 31.53
N VAL A 36 34.47 2.65 31.93
CA VAL A 36 33.23 2.59 32.72
C VAL A 36 33.35 3.46 33.97
N GLN A 37 32.32 4.25 34.26
CA GLN A 37 31.98 4.62 35.63
C GLN A 37 30.47 4.57 35.81
N ASN A 38 30.02 3.51 36.49
CA ASN A 38 28.71 3.40 37.10
C ASN A 38 28.65 4.37 38.29
N GLN A 39 27.59 5.17 38.39
CA GLN A 39 26.88 5.35 39.66
C GLN A 39 25.37 5.48 39.40
N PRO A 40 24.53 4.83 40.23
CA PRO A 40 23.08 4.84 40.11
C PRO A 40 22.48 5.95 40.97
N VAL A 41 21.48 6.66 40.47
CA VAL A 41 20.51 7.34 41.32
C VAL A 41 19.12 7.09 40.74
N GLU A 42 18.40 6.20 41.42
CA GLU A 42 16.95 6.12 41.38
C GLU A 42 16.35 7.48 41.73
N THR A 43 15.62 8.05 40.78
CA THR A 43 14.49 8.92 41.09
C THR A 43 13.38 8.56 40.12
N VAL A 44 12.47 7.72 40.59
CA VAL A 44 11.13 7.59 40.02
C VAL A 44 10.40 8.90 40.30
N PRO A 45 9.76 9.47 39.26
CA PRO A 45 8.36 9.83 39.44
C PRO A 45 7.53 9.25 38.29
N ALA A 46 6.57 8.40 38.65
CA ALA A 46 5.39 8.13 37.83
C ALA A 46 4.44 9.34 37.87
N PRO A 47 3.40 9.39 37.03
CA PRO A 47 3.36 9.20 35.59
C PRO A 47 3.09 10.58 34.94
N ALA A 48 3.99 11.07 34.08
CA ALA A 48 3.69 12.26 33.31
C ALA A 48 2.64 11.89 32.25
N SER A 49 1.44 12.43 32.48
CA SER A 49 0.38 12.77 31.54
C SER A 49 0.61 12.37 30.09
N ALA A 50 -0.40 11.69 29.53
CA ALA A 50 -0.61 11.53 28.11
C ALA A 50 -0.70 12.91 27.43
N GLU A 51 0.45 13.50 27.14
CA GLU A 51 0.55 14.55 26.14
C GLU A 51 0.58 13.83 24.81
N THR A 52 -0.58 13.82 24.15
CA THR A 52 -0.67 13.71 22.69
C THR A 52 0.37 14.66 22.12
N VAL A 53 1.54 14.11 21.78
CA VAL A 53 2.54 14.79 20.98
C VAL A 53 1.83 15.13 19.68
N LYS A 54 1.37 16.38 19.59
CA LYS A 54 0.92 16.99 18.34
C LYS A 54 2.19 17.06 17.50
N ALA A 55 2.48 15.97 16.80
CA ALA A 55 3.56 15.92 15.84
C ALA A 55 3.37 17.12 14.90
N GLU A 56 4.35 18.01 14.86
CA GLU A 56 4.33 19.16 13.94
C GLU A 56 4.18 18.63 12.52
N GLN A 57 2.96 18.73 11.99
CA GLN A 57 2.67 18.26 10.65
C GLN A 57 3.33 19.19 9.65
N LYS A 58 4.13 18.62 8.74
CA LYS A 58 4.70 19.40 7.64
C LYS A 58 3.63 19.60 6.57
N PRO A 59 3.65 20.73 5.84
CA PRO A 59 2.67 21.01 4.78
C PRO A 59 2.52 19.88 3.74
N GLY A 60 3.57 19.09 3.49
CA GLY A 60 3.53 17.95 2.55
C GLY A 60 2.92 16.66 3.12
N ASP A 61 2.56 16.60 4.41
CA ASP A 61 1.99 15.39 5.01
C ASP A 61 0.50 15.26 4.71
N LEU A 62 -0.22 16.39 4.57
CA LEU A 62 -1.61 16.39 4.13
C LEU A 62 -1.74 15.92 2.67
N GLU A 63 -0.90 16.45 1.77
CA GLU A 63 -0.91 16.06 0.35
C GLU A 63 -0.66 14.56 0.16
N LYS A 64 0.34 14.01 0.87
CA LYS A 64 0.58 12.56 0.88
C LYS A 64 -0.62 11.78 1.43
N SER A 65 -1.25 12.29 2.49
CA SER A 65 -2.42 11.64 3.07
C SER A 65 -3.59 11.61 2.09
N LEU A 66 -3.83 12.71 1.36
CA LEU A 66 -4.86 12.77 0.31
C LEU A 66 -4.55 11.83 -0.87
N ALA A 67 -3.28 11.70 -1.26
CA ALA A 67 -2.88 10.73 -2.29
C ALA A 67 -3.16 9.28 -1.87
N VAL A 68 -2.97 8.93 -0.59
CA VAL A 68 -3.37 7.63 -0.04
C VAL A 68 -4.90 7.47 -0.06
N LEU A 69 -5.64 8.50 0.36
CA LEU A 69 -7.11 8.49 0.31
C LEU A 69 -7.65 8.25 -1.10
N SER A 70 -7.04 8.87 -2.11
CA SER A 70 -7.39 8.64 -3.52
C SER A 70 -7.26 7.17 -3.90
N LYS A 71 -6.12 6.54 -3.58
CA LYS A 71 -5.89 5.12 -3.88
C LYS A 71 -6.87 4.20 -3.15
N LEU A 72 -7.25 4.54 -1.92
CA LEU A 72 -8.24 3.76 -1.17
C LEU A 72 -9.61 3.84 -1.84
N LYS A 73 -10.01 5.03 -2.33
CA LYS A 73 -11.25 5.21 -3.09
C LYS A 73 -11.23 4.44 -4.41
N ASP A 74 -10.10 4.41 -5.11
CA ASP A 74 -9.96 3.60 -6.32
C ASP A 74 -10.14 2.09 -6.01
N LEU A 75 -9.56 1.61 -4.92
CA LEU A 75 -9.75 0.22 -4.47
C LEU A 75 -11.21 -0.09 -4.10
N GLU A 76 -11.92 0.83 -3.45
CA GLU A 76 -13.34 0.67 -3.11
C GLU A 76 -14.21 0.64 -4.36
N PHE A 77 -13.93 1.49 -5.34
CA PHE A 77 -14.61 1.49 -6.63
C PHE A 77 -14.43 0.15 -7.37
N HIS A 78 -13.18 -0.33 -7.47
CA HIS A 78 -12.90 -1.64 -8.06
C HIS A 78 -13.53 -2.78 -7.26
N SER A 79 -13.60 -2.63 -5.94
CA SER A 79 -14.24 -3.63 -5.08
C SER A 79 -15.70 -3.85 -5.44
N ARG A 80 -16.42 -2.76 -5.72
CA ARG A 80 -17.83 -2.82 -6.13
C ARG A 80 -18.00 -3.50 -7.49
N ALA A 81 -17.17 -3.12 -8.47
CA ALA A 81 -17.19 -3.77 -9.79
C ALA A 81 -16.91 -5.28 -9.69
N ASN A 82 -16.00 -5.69 -8.79
CA ASN A 82 -15.73 -7.11 -8.55
C ASN A 82 -16.93 -7.85 -7.96
N ILE A 83 -17.71 -7.23 -7.06
CA ILE A 83 -18.94 -7.84 -6.52
C ILE A 83 -19.93 -8.12 -7.64
N GLU A 84 -20.14 -7.12 -8.52
CA GLU A 84 -21.02 -7.25 -9.68
C GLU A 84 -20.54 -8.37 -10.62
N THR A 85 -19.24 -8.41 -10.94
CA THR A 85 -18.65 -9.47 -11.77
C THR A 85 -18.76 -10.85 -11.11
N LEU A 86 -18.55 -10.97 -9.80
CA LEU A 86 -18.68 -12.24 -9.09
C LEU A 86 -20.13 -12.74 -9.08
N ALA A 87 -21.11 -11.84 -8.96
CA ALA A 87 -22.52 -12.22 -9.07
C ALA A 87 -22.85 -12.77 -10.47
N GLU A 88 -22.39 -12.12 -11.53
CA GLU A 88 -22.55 -12.60 -12.91
C GLU A 88 -21.90 -13.97 -13.12
N LEU A 89 -20.67 -14.15 -12.64
CA LEU A 89 -19.97 -15.44 -12.75
C LEU A 89 -20.69 -16.55 -11.96
N SER A 90 -21.24 -16.23 -10.78
CA SER A 90 -22.00 -17.18 -9.96
C SER A 90 -23.23 -17.67 -10.72
N LEU A 91 -23.98 -16.75 -11.34
CA LEU A 91 -25.14 -17.07 -12.18
C LEU A 91 -24.76 -17.99 -13.35
N THR A 92 -23.71 -17.64 -14.10
CA THR A 92 -23.26 -18.46 -15.23
C THR A 92 -22.81 -19.86 -14.80
N ILE A 93 -22.04 -19.98 -13.72
CA ILE A 93 -21.52 -21.27 -13.25
C ILE A 93 -22.64 -22.20 -12.77
N GLU A 94 -23.55 -21.69 -11.94
CA GLU A 94 -24.58 -22.52 -11.30
C GLU A 94 -25.81 -22.73 -12.17
N GLU A 95 -26.27 -21.68 -12.85
CA GLU A 95 -27.52 -21.72 -13.60
C GLU A 95 -27.33 -22.06 -15.07
N GLU A 96 -26.31 -21.54 -15.73
CA GLU A 96 -26.11 -21.77 -17.17
C GLU A 96 -25.30 -23.05 -17.42
N LEU A 97 -24.17 -23.21 -16.74
CA LEU A 97 -23.24 -24.33 -16.93
C LEU A 97 -23.57 -25.53 -16.04
N LYS A 98 -24.42 -25.35 -15.01
CA LYS A 98 -24.82 -26.38 -14.04
C LYS A 98 -23.64 -27.02 -13.27
N GLN A 99 -22.55 -26.29 -13.08
CA GLN A 99 -21.34 -26.76 -12.40
C GLN A 99 -21.41 -26.52 -10.89
N ARG A 100 -22.27 -27.28 -10.22
CA ARG A 100 -22.54 -27.12 -8.77
C ARG A 100 -21.32 -27.41 -7.89
N GLU A 101 -20.32 -28.12 -8.39
CA GLU A 101 -19.08 -28.39 -7.68
C GLU A 101 -18.28 -27.12 -7.32
N PHE A 102 -18.55 -26.00 -8.00
CA PHE A 102 -17.89 -24.72 -7.74
C PHE A 102 -18.73 -23.73 -6.91
N SER A 103 -19.99 -24.05 -6.59
CA SER A 103 -20.91 -23.12 -5.91
C SER A 103 -20.34 -22.61 -4.58
N GLU A 104 -19.85 -23.53 -3.75
CA GLU A 104 -19.26 -23.17 -2.46
C GLU A 104 -18.03 -22.26 -2.60
N ALA A 105 -17.19 -22.53 -3.61
CA ALA A 105 -15.98 -21.75 -3.83
C ALA A 105 -16.32 -20.33 -4.32
N ILE A 106 -17.29 -20.18 -5.22
CA ILE A 106 -17.67 -18.86 -5.73
C ILE A 106 -18.48 -18.06 -4.70
N ASP A 107 -19.35 -18.70 -3.92
CA ASP A 107 -20.04 -18.08 -2.78
C ASP A 107 -19.06 -17.54 -1.74
N ALA A 108 -17.99 -18.31 -1.45
CA ALA A 108 -16.94 -17.87 -0.54
C ALA A 108 -16.17 -16.66 -1.09
N LEU A 109 -15.88 -16.63 -2.40
CA LEU A 109 -15.24 -15.49 -3.06
C LEU A 109 -16.13 -14.25 -3.02
N TYR A 110 -17.42 -14.40 -3.34
CA TYR A 110 -18.40 -13.33 -3.28
C TYR A 110 -18.50 -12.75 -1.86
N SER A 111 -18.67 -13.62 -0.86
CA SER A 111 -18.75 -13.22 0.56
C SER A 111 -17.49 -12.51 1.05
N ALA A 112 -16.30 -12.99 0.62
CA ALA A 112 -15.03 -12.35 0.96
C ALA A 112 -14.91 -10.96 0.32
N GLN A 113 -15.38 -10.80 -0.92
CA GLN A 113 -15.37 -9.53 -1.64
C GLN A 113 -16.34 -8.52 -1.01
N GLU A 114 -17.54 -8.94 -0.63
CA GLU A 114 -18.50 -8.10 0.10
C GLU A 114 -17.93 -7.63 1.44
N THR A 115 -17.29 -8.55 2.18
CA THR A 115 -16.61 -8.23 3.44
C THR A 115 -15.46 -7.23 3.23
N PHE A 116 -14.67 -7.40 2.17
CA PHE A 116 -13.61 -6.46 1.82
C PHE A 116 -14.17 -5.08 1.49
N HIS A 117 -15.22 -5.00 0.67
CA HIS A 117 -15.89 -3.75 0.31
C HIS A 117 -16.39 -2.99 1.55
N SER A 118 -17.09 -3.67 2.45
CA SER A 118 -17.57 -3.08 3.70
C SER A 118 -16.42 -2.52 4.55
N LYS A 119 -15.33 -3.28 4.70
CA LYS A 119 -14.17 -2.87 5.49
C LYS A 119 -13.43 -1.70 4.87
N ILE A 120 -13.24 -1.68 3.55
CA ILE A 120 -12.53 -0.59 2.89
C ILE A 120 -13.36 0.71 2.92
N ALA A 121 -14.68 0.63 2.76
CA ALA A 121 -15.57 1.78 2.90
C ALA A 121 -15.48 2.40 4.31
N ALA A 122 -15.60 1.58 5.35
CA ALA A 122 -15.48 2.04 6.74
C ALA A 122 -14.08 2.63 7.05
N PHE A 123 -13.03 2.04 6.49
CA PHE A 123 -11.67 2.55 6.63
C PHE A 123 -11.49 3.91 5.93
N ILE A 124 -12.04 4.08 4.73
CA ILE A 124 -12.03 5.35 3.98
C ILE A 124 -12.70 6.45 4.79
N GLU A 125 -13.88 6.20 5.37
CA GLU A 125 -14.57 7.19 6.22
C GLU A 125 -13.71 7.63 7.40
N THR A 126 -13.09 6.66 8.10
CA THR A 126 -12.22 6.93 9.25
C THR A 126 -10.97 7.71 8.83
N TYR A 127 -10.36 7.33 7.71
CA TYR A 127 -9.17 7.97 7.18
C TYR A 127 -9.47 9.38 6.66
N GLN A 128 -10.62 9.60 6.02
CA GLN A 128 -11.05 10.91 5.55
C GLN A 128 -11.24 11.89 6.73
N LYS A 129 -11.93 11.47 7.80
CA LYS A 129 -12.05 12.29 9.04
C LYS A 129 -10.69 12.65 9.61
N LYS A 130 -9.73 11.71 9.54
CA LYS A 130 -8.35 11.99 9.94
C LYS A 130 -7.75 13.06 9.05
N CYS A 131 -7.80 12.95 7.72
CA CYS A 131 -7.28 13.98 6.80
C CYS A 131 -7.89 15.37 7.05
N GLU A 132 -9.21 15.43 7.28
CA GLU A 132 -9.92 16.68 7.60
C GLU A 132 -9.41 17.32 8.90
N SER A 133 -9.04 16.52 9.90
CA SER A 133 -8.42 17.03 11.14
C SER A 133 -6.99 17.58 10.97
N LEU A 134 -6.34 17.30 9.84
CA LEU A 134 -4.98 17.76 9.49
C LEU A 134 -5.00 18.97 8.54
N SER A 135 -6.19 19.38 8.06
CA SER A 135 -6.38 20.51 7.14
C SER A 135 -6.68 21.79 7.90
#